data_AF-A0A1G1B660-F1
#
_entry.id   AF-A0A1G1B660-F1
#
_cell.length_a   1.000
_cell.length_b   1.000
_cell.length_c   1.000
_cell.angle_alpha   90.00
_cell.angle_beta   90.00
_cell.angle_gamma   90.00
#
_symmetry.space_group_name_H-M   'P 1'
#
loop_
_entity.id
_entity.type
_entity.pdbx_description
1 polymer ?
#
loop_
_entity_poly.entity_id
_entity_poly.type
_entity_poly.pdbx_seq_one_letter_code
_entity_poly.pdbx_strand_id
1 'polypeptide(L)'
;MSVKHPFFEYLGDSYPYALEERFDRILIRIEQLWHTPQIHDYFSGLIIDSRGGRRGFPKDVMEDILRLRQVRQSQYIRESEGIDAAINELSRLRIERSNEQFLRAIHEGDQAVVDLFVRSNFNIHIADHDGTPILLIALKKGYTVIAGILISKGADVNAYDRMGVTPLLLVCGKQLSGYKTIAEMLIQRGAYVNDRDGLGLTPLLLSLSGGTSEVAELLIERGADIFARGKNRKSALALAESSGNTHIAELLKAKGATD
;
A
#
# COMPACT_ATOMS: atom_id res chain seq x y z
N MET A 1 -27.90 -15.34 17.82
CA MET A 1 -26.75 -14.49 18.15
C MET A 1 -26.49 -13.64 16.91
N SER A 2 -26.66 -12.32 17.01
CA SER A 2 -26.29 -11.42 15.93
C SER A 2 -24.78 -11.55 15.70
N VAL A 3 -24.35 -11.64 14.44
CA VAL A 3 -22.93 -11.62 14.08
C VAL A 3 -22.47 -10.17 14.28
N LYS A 4 -21.40 -9.97 15.05
CA LYS A 4 -20.82 -8.64 15.24
C LYS A 4 -20.43 -8.05 13.88
N HIS A 5 -20.71 -6.78 13.69
CA HIS A 5 -20.21 -5.97 12.60
C HIS A 5 -18.66 -5.99 12.59
N PRO A 6 -18.02 -6.57 11.57
CA PRO A 6 -16.57 -6.84 11.57
C PRO A 6 -15.71 -5.59 11.78
N PHE A 7 -16.13 -4.46 11.21
CA PHE A 7 -15.38 -3.20 11.28
C PHE A 7 -15.14 -2.70 12.71
N PHE A 8 -16.08 -2.95 13.64
CA PHE A 8 -16.01 -2.39 15.00
C PHE A 8 -15.49 -3.37 16.05
N GLU A 9 -15.15 -4.61 15.67
CA GLU A 9 -14.72 -5.64 16.63
C GLU A 9 -13.48 -5.25 17.44
N TYR A 10 -12.58 -4.46 16.84
CA TYR A 10 -11.36 -3.97 17.50
C TYR A 10 -11.65 -3.07 18.71
N LEU A 11 -12.87 -2.57 18.85
CA LEU A 11 -13.28 -1.76 20.00
C LEU A 11 -13.46 -2.58 21.28
N GLY A 12 -13.51 -3.91 21.19
CA GLY A 12 -13.62 -4.80 22.36
C GLY A 12 -14.84 -4.46 23.21
N ASP A 13 -14.61 -4.07 24.47
CA ASP A 13 -15.67 -3.67 25.42
C ASP A 13 -16.40 -2.37 25.02
N SER A 14 -15.83 -1.59 24.10
CA SER A 14 -16.45 -0.37 23.55
C SER A 14 -17.29 -0.63 22.29
N TYR A 15 -17.63 -1.89 22.01
CA TYR A 15 -18.43 -2.27 20.85
C TYR A 15 -19.87 -1.72 20.94
N PRO A 16 -20.43 -1.13 19.85
CA PRO A 16 -21.71 -0.42 19.89
C PRO A 16 -22.92 -1.37 19.73
N TYR A 17 -23.16 -2.24 20.71
CA TYR A 17 -24.21 -3.27 20.66
C TYR A 17 -25.63 -2.72 20.47
N ALA A 18 -25.98 -1.60 21.13
CA ALA A 18 -27.33 -1.03 21.04
C ALA A 18 -27.56 -0.36 19.69
N LEU A 19 -26.51 0.23 19.10
CA LEU A 19 -26.55 0.80 17.75
C LEU A 19 -26.68 -0.29 16.69
N GLU A 20 -25.96 -1.40 16.83
CA GLU A 20 -26.04 -2.56 15.93
C GLU A 20 -27.45 -3.19 15.95
N GLU A 21 -28.03 -3.40 17.14
CA GLU A 21 -29.33 -4.07 17.28
C GLU A 21 -30.49 -3.27 16.66
N ARG A 22 -30.43 -1.93 16.71
CA ARG A 22 -31.60 -1.07 16.44
C ARG A 22 -31.42 -0.12 15.26
N PHE A 23 -30.19 0.20 14.89
CA PHE A 23 -29.87 1.25 13.92
C PHE A 23 -28.68 0.89 13.01
N ASP A 24 -28.67 -0.34 12.47
CA ASP A 24 -27.62 -0.85 11.58
C ASP A 24 -27.27 0.10 10.42
N ARG A 25 -28.26 0.79 9.82
CA ARG A 25 -28.01 1.80 8.77
C ARG A 25 -27.11 2.96 9.24
N ILE A 26 -27.22 3.36 10.51
CA ILE A 26 -26.34 4.37 11.09
C ILE A 26 -24.94 3.81 11.22
N LEU A 27 -24.80 2.57 11.69
CA LEU A 27 -23.54 1.88 11.88
C LEU A 27 -22.78 1.69 10.55
N ILE A 28 -23.45 1.23 9.50
CA ILE A 28 -22.91 1.14 8.13
C ILE A 28 -22.46 2.51 7.62
N ARG A 29 -23.23 3.57 7.92
CA ARG A 29 -22.83 4.92 7.49
C ARG A 29 -21.62 5.45 8.26
N ILE A 30 -21.50 5.11 9.56
CA ILE A 30 -20.31 5.42 10.36
C ILE A 30 -19.09 4.71 9.78
N GLU A 31 -19.18 3.43 9.43
CA GLU A 31 -18.10 2.69 8.76
C GLU A 31 -17.66 3.39 7.46
N GLN A 32 -18.61 3.68 6.56
CA GLN A 32 -18.31 4.35 5.28
C GLN A 32 -17.59 5.68 5.45
N LEU A 33 -17.93 6.44 6.48
CA LEU A 33 -17.38 7.76 6.72
C LEU A 33 -16.16 7.74 7.66
N TRP A 34 -15.84 6.62 8.32
CA TRP A 34 -14.92 6.56 9.46
C TRP A 34 -13.56 7.24 9.21
N HIS A 35 -13.01 7.04 8.01
CA HIS A 35 -11.71 7.56 7.60
C HIS A 35 -11.77 8.92 6.88
N THR A 36 -12.92 9.57 6.90
CA THR A 36 -13.18 10.83 6.18
C THR A 36 -13.46 11.97 7.17
N PRO A 37 -13.11 13.24 6.87
CA PRO A 37 -13.44 14.36 7.74
C PRO A 37 -14.94 14.51 8.04
N GLN A 38 -15.79 14.09 7.10
CA GLN A 38 -17.26 14.17 7.18
C GLN A 38 -17.84 13.35 8.33
N ILE A 39 -17.08 12.41 8.91
CA ILE A 39 -17.53 11.63 10.07
C ILE A 39 -17.87 12.50 11.28
N HIS A 40 -17.13 13.59 11.49
CA HIS A 40 -17.34 14.48 12.64
C HIS A 40 -18.64 15.27 12.51
N ASP A 41 -18.97 15.72 11.30
CA ASP A 41 -20.25 16.37 10.99
C ASP A 41 -21.40 15.38 11.12
N TYR A 42 -21.21 14.15 10.64
CA TYR A 42 -22.20 13.08 10.75
C TYR A 42 -22.52 12.77 12.22
N PHE A 43 -21.51 12.56 13.07
CA PHE A 43 -21.71 12.39 14.51
C PHE A 43 -22.43 13.57 15.14
N SER A 44 -22.09 14.79 14.74
CA SER A 44 -22.74 16.01 15.27
C SER A 44 -24.22 16.04 14.90
N GLY A 45 -24.59 15.65 13.67
CA GLY A 45 -25.97 15.54 13.21
C GLY A 45 -26.76 14.35 13.79
N LEU A 46 -26.07 13.35 14.35
CA LEU A 46 -26.72 12.27 15.13
C LEU A 46 -27.06 12.73 16.55
N ILE A 47 -26.29 13.65 17.12
CA ILE A 47 -26.48 14.14 18.49
C ILE A 47 -27.48 15.29 18.52
N ILE A 48 -27.40 16.20 17.53
CA ILE A 48 -28.16 17.45 17.46
C ILE A 48 -29.08 17.38 16.24
N ASP A 49 -30.37 17.66 16.42
CA ASP A 49 -31.32 17.81 15.33
C ASP A 49 -31.11 19.14 14.56
N SER A 50 -31.70 19.26 13.37
CA SER A 50 -31.56 20.44 12.51
C SER A 50 -32.15 21.74 13.09
N ARG A 51 -32.82 21.67 14.26
CA ARG A 51 -33.40 22.79 15.00
C ARG A 51 -32.68 23.05 16.34
N GLY A 52 -31.56 22.37 16.61
CA GLY A 52 -30.75 22.54 17.82
C GLY A 52 -31.19 21.70 19.04
N GLY A 53 -32.19 20.83 18.90
CA GLY A 53 -32.63 19.89 19.94
C GLY A 53 -31.80 18.59 19.97
N ARG A 54 -31.77 17.87 21.09
CA ARG A 54 -31.16 16.51 21.13
C ARG A 54 -32.07 15.52 20.40
N ARG A 55 -31.52 14.69 19.51
CA ARG A 55 -32.29 13.60 18.88
C ARG A 55 -32.83 12.63 19.95
N GLY A 56 -34.07 12.16 19.75
CA GLY A 56 -34.77 11.25 20.65
C GLY A 56 -34.30 9.78 20.59
N PHE A 57 -33.00 9.54 20.49
CA PHE A 57 -32.48 8.17 20.58
C PHE A 57 -32.65 7.60 21.99
N PRO A 58 -32.86 6.29 22.12
CA PRO A 58 -32.69 5.57 23.38
C PRO A 58 -31.32 5.86 24.03
N LYS A 59 -31.26 5.86 25.36
CA LYS A 59 -30.07 6.29 26.12
C LYS A 59 -28.82 5.44 25.82
N ASP A 60 -29.00 4.14 25.75
CA ASP A 60 -28.01 3.12 25.36
C ASP A 60 -27.45 3.40 23.95
N VAL A 61 -28.32 3.67 22.98
CA VAL A 61 -27.92 4.01 21.60
C VAL A 61 -27.14 5.33 21.54
N MET A 62 -27.58 6.34 22.30
CA MET A 62 -26.86 7.61 22.39
C MET A 62 -25.47 7.43 23.02
N GLU A 63 -25.34 6.55 24.02
CA GLU A 63 -24.06 6.24 24.64
C GLU A 63 -23.09 5.59 23.65
N ASP A 64 -23.56 4.65 22.82
CA ASP A 64 -22.76 4.04 21.75
C ASP A 64 -22.28 5.09 20.73
N ILE A 65 -23.17 5.98 20.28
CA ILE A 65 -22.81 7.07 19.34
C ILE A 65 -21.73 7.98 19.95
N LEU A 66 -21.85 8.33 21.23
CA LEU A 66 -20.88 9.17 21.91
C LEU A 66 -19.53 8.47 22.08
N ARG A 67 -19.52 7.18 22.43
CA ARG A 67 -18.30 6.37 22.53
C ARG A 67 -17.58 6.28 21.19
N LEU A 68 -18.30 5.96 20.11
CA LEU A 68 -17.73 5.91 18.75
C LEU A 68 -17.14 7.26 18.33
N ARG A 69 -17.87 8.36 18.59
CA ARG A 69 -17.39 9.72 18.34
C ARG A 69 -16.11 10.01 19.11
N GLN A 70 -16.07 9.69 20.41
CA GLN A 70 -14.91 9.91 21.26
C GLN A 70 -13.69 9.13 20.76
N VAL A 71 -13.87 7.85 20.43
CA VAL A 71 -12.80 7.01 19.87
C VAL A 71 -12.24 7.65 18.60
N ARG A 72 -13.09 8.03 17.65
CA ARG A 72 -12.64 8.65 16.39
C ARG A 72 -12.00 10.01 16.63
N GLN A 73 -12.55 10.85 17.52
CA GLN A 73 -11.96 12.14 17.87
C GLN A 73 -10.57 11.99 18.49
N SER A 74 -10.37 11.04 19.41
CA SER A 74 -9.04 10.75 19.96
C SER A 74 -8.07 10.23 18.91
N GLN A 75 -8.51 9.42 17.94
CA GLN A 75 -7.67 8.99 16.82
C GLN A 75 -7.27 10.18 15.94
N TYR A 76 -8.22 11.04 15.58
CA TYR A 76 -7.96 12.23 14.76
C TYR A 76 -6.96 13.18 15.43
N ILE A 77 -7.09 13.42 16.73
CA ILE A 77 -6.14 14.26 17.48
C ILE A 77 -4.74 13.64 17.43
N ARG A 78 -4.60 12.34 17.71
CA ARG A 78 -3.30 11.65 17.65
C ARG A 78 -2.69 11.67 16.25
N GLU A 79 -3.51 11.48 15.22
CA GLU A 79 -3.09 11.58 13.81
C GLU A 79 -2.57 12.99 13.50
N SER A 80 -3.31 14.04 13.92
CA SER A 80 -2.92 15.44 13.74
C SER A 80 -1.64 15.79 14.50
N GLU A 81 -1.53 15.40 15.77
CA GLU A 81 -0.33 15.60 16.59
C GLU A 81 0.90 14.91 15.96
N GLY A 82 0.71 13.72 15.39
CA GLY A 82 1.77 13.01 14.67
C GLY A 82 2.23 13.73 13.40
N ILE A 83 1.30 14.35 12.67
CA ILE A 83 1.60 15.18 11.48
C ILE A 83 2.35 16.45 11.91
N ASP A 84 1.83 17.17 12.90
CA ASP A 84 2.41 18.43 13.39
C ASP A 84 3.80 18.20 14.00
N ALA A 85 4.00 17.10 14.72
CA ALA A 85 5.30 16.71 15.24
C ALA A 85 6.33 16.49 14.10
N ALA A 86 5.92 15.83 13.01
CA ALA A 86 6.80 15.63 11.85
C ALA A 86 7.15 16.95 11.15
N ILE A 87 6.18 17.86 11.02
CA ILE A 87 6.40 19.21 10.43
C ILE A 87 7.35 20.05 11.29
N ASN A 88 7.16 20.04 12.60
CA ASN A 88 8.02 20.75 13.55
C ASN A 88 9.44 20.20 13.53
N GLU A 89 9.60 18.89 13.38
CA GLU A 89 10.92 18.26 13.29
C GLU A 89 11.64 18.63 11.98
N LEU A 90 10.95 18.65 10.84
CA LEU A 90 11.51 19.16 9.58
C LEU A 90 11.96 20.62 9.72
N SER A 91 11.15 21.44 10.39
CA SER A 91 11.47 22.85 10.67
C SER A 91 12.70 22.98 11.58
N ARG A 92 12.83 22.13 12.60
CA ARG A 92 13.99 22.06 13.50
C ARG A 92 15.28 21.71 12.75
N LEU A 93 15.17 20.80 11.77
CA LEU A 93 16.27 20.40 10.89
C LEU A 93 16.55 21.42 9.77
N ARG A 94 15.78 22.52 9.70
CA ARG A 94 15.85 23.54 8.63
C ARG A 94 15.60 22.96 7.24
N ILE A 95 14.78 21.92 7.15
CA ILE A 95 14.37 21.30 5.90
C ILE A 95 13.02 21.89 5.50
N GLU A 96 13.00 22.56 4.35
CA GLU A 96 11.77 23.07 3.77
C GLU A 96 10.90 21.92 3.26
N ARG A 97 9.58 22.00 3.49
CA ARG A 97 8.62 21.04 2.95
C ARG A 97 8.34 21.32 1.47
N SER A 98 9.32 20.99 0.61
CA SER A 98 9.23 21.15 -0.84
C SER A 98 9.51 19.84 -1.58
N ASN A 99 9.08 19.78 -2.85
CA ASN A 99 9.34 18.61 -3.70
C ASN A 99 10.84 18.40 -3.92
N GLU A 100 11.61 19.49 -4.02
CA GLU A 100 13.06 19.47 -4.22
C GLU A 100 13.77 18.80 -3.05
N GLN A 101 13.41 19.16 -1.81
CA GLN A 101 14.00 18.56 -0.61
C GLN A 101 13.57 17.10 -0.45
N PHE A 102 12.31 16.78 -0.75
CA PHE A 102 11.85 15.40 -0.66
C PHE A 102 12.53 14.49 -1.70
N LEU A 103 12.61 14.94 -2.97
CA LEU A 103 13.35 14.25 -4.02
C LEU A 103 14.81 14.07 -3.64
N ARG A 104 15.45 15.11 -3.12
CA ARG A 104 16.84 15.05 -2.64
C ARG A 104 17.03 13.96 -1.58
N ALA A 105 16.17 13.92 -0.56
CA ALA A 105 16.22 12.89 0.48
C ALA A 105 16.07 11.47 -0.09
N ILE A 106 15.19 11.27 -1.09
CA ILE A 106 15.05 9.99 -1.79
C ILE A 106 16.31 9.64 -2.59
N HIS A 107 16.92 10.60 -3.30
CA HIS A 107 18.14 10.37 -4.07
C HIS A 107 19.36 10.06 -3.19
N GLU A 108 19.45 10.69 -2.02
CA GLU A 108 20.51 10.49 -1.02
C GLU A 108 20.27 9.24 -0.15
N GLY A 109 19.04 8.74 -0.10
CA GLY A 109 18.68 7.57 0.72
C GLY A 109 18.46 7.91 2.19
N ASP A 110 18.13 9.16 2.51
CA ASP A 110 17.90 9.61 3.89
C ASP A 110 16.52 9.13 4.37
N GLN A 111 16.52 7.96 5.00
CA GLN A 111 15.31 7.32 5.53
C GLN A 111 14.61 8.18 6.59
N ALA A 112 15.36 8.90 7.42
CA ALA A 112 14.80 9.70 8.52
C ALA A 112 14.03 10.89 7.96
N VAL A 113 14.63 11.60 7.00
CA VAL A 113 13.96 12.73 6.33
C VAL A 113 12.75 12.24 5.54
N VAL A 114 12.87 11.12 4.81
CA VAL A 114 11.74 10.53 4.07
C VAL A 114 10.58 10.15 5.00
N ASP A 115 10.84 9.51 6.14
CA ASP A 115 9.81 9.19 7.14
C ASP A 115 9.10 10.46 7.63
N LEU A 116 9.84 11.54 7.91
CA LEU A 116 9.26 12.81 8.33
C LEU A 116 8.37 13.42 7.25
N PHE A 117 8.80 13.45 5.98
CA PHE A 117 7.97 13.92 4.87
C PHE A 117 6.67 13.12 4.78
N VAL A 118 6.76 11.80 4.80
CA VAL A 118 5.61 10.90 4.70
C VAL A 118 4.66 11.04 5.90
N ARG A 119 5.18 11.14 7.12
CA ARG A 119 4.39 11.35 8.34
C ARG A 119 3.75 12.74 8.41
N SER A 120 4.35 13.73 7.77
CA SER A 120 3.75 15.06 7.61
C SER A 120 2.61 15.10 6.59
N ASN A 121 2.20 13.95 6.05
CA ASN A 121 1.20 13.84 4.98
C ASN A 121 1.62 14.60 3.71
N PHE A 122 2.92 14.60 3.39
CA PHE A 122 3.43 15.22 2.16
C PHE A 122 3.02 14.40 0.92
N ASN A 123 2.86 15.06 -0.22
CA ASN A 123 2.49 14.39 -1.47
C ASN A 123 3.61 13.45 -1.95
N ILE A 124 3.33 12.14 -2.02
CA ILE A 124 4.26 11.11 -2.49
C ILE A 124 4.13 10.80 -3.98
N HIS A 125 3.15 11.36 -4.68
CA HIS A 125 2.94 11.16 -6.12
C HIS A 125 3.70 12.20 -6.94
N ILE A 126 5.01 12.29 -6.71
CA ILE A 126 5.92 13.18 -7.43
C ILE A 126 6.95 12.37 -8.21
N ALA A 127 7.60 13.04 -9.16
CA ALA A 127 8.64 12.47 -10.00
C ALA A 127 9.82 13.45 -10.10
N ASP A 128 11.00 12.93 -10.46
CA ASP A 128 12.16 13.77 -10.76
C ASP A 128 12.03 14.50 -12.11
N HIS A 129 13.08 15.24 -12.49
CA HIS A 129 13.17 15.96 -13.76
C HIS A 129 13.07 15.05 -15.00
N ASP A 130 13.39 13.75 -14.84
CA ASP A 130 13.23 12.74 -15.88
C ASP A 130 11.83 12.13 -15.90
N GLY A 131 10.92 12.57 -15.03
CA GLY A 131 9.61 11.98 -14.86
C GLY A 131 9.67 10.59 -14.23
N THR A 132 10.76 10.23 -13.56
CA THR A 132 10.86 8.98 -12.80
C THR A 132 10.14 9.13 -11.46
N PRO A 133 9.10 8.33 -11.18
CA PRO A 133 8.41 8.32 -9.89
C PRO A 133 9.35 8.01 -8.72
N ILE A 134 9.13 8.62 -7.55
CA ILE A 134 10.02 8.45 -6.38
C ILE A 134 10.17 6.99 -5.91
N LEU A 135 9.13 6.17 -6.07
CA LEU A 135 9.21 4.74 -5.77
C LEU A 135 10.27 4.06 -6.67
N LEU A 136 10.27 4.36 -7.97
CA LEU A 136 11.26 3.83 -8.90
C LEU A 136 12.67 4.35 -8.63
N ILE A 137 12.83 5.59 -8.17
CA ILE A 137 14.14 6.13 -7.77
C ILE A 137 14.71 5.32 -6.58
N ALA A 138 13.91 5.12 -5.54
CA ALA A 138 14.29 4.33 -4.37
C ALA A 138 14.67 2.89 -4.75
N LEU A 139 13.87 2.26 -5.62
CA LEU A 139 14.13 0.91 -6.12
C LEU A 139 15.33 0.84 -7.07
N LYS A 140 15.59 1.83 -7.92
CA LYS A 140 16.79 1.83 -8.77
C LYS A 140 18.06 1.87 -7.94
N LYS A 141 18.02 2.54 -6.78
CA LYS A 141 19.13 2.70 -5.82
C LYS A 141 19.22 1.61 -4.76
N GLY A 142 18.26 0.68 -4.69
CA GLY A 142 18.26 -0.40 -3.69
C GLY A 142 17.78 0.00 -2.29
N TYR A 143 17.13 1.17 -2.15
CA TYR A 143 16.62 1.66 -0.86
C TYR A 143 15.28 0.98 -0.51
N THR A 144 15.33 -0.29 -0.15
CA THR A 144 14.15 -1.12 0.14
C THR A 144 13.32 -0.60 1.31
N VAL A 145 13.94 -0.06 2.36
CA VAL A 145 13.21 0.55 3.49
C VAL A 145 12.37 1.75 3.03
N ILE A 146 12.98 2.64 2.23
CA ILE A 146 12.27 3.80 1.64
C ILE A 146 11.14 3.31 0.75
N ALA A 147 11.40 2.36 -0.14
CA ALA A 147 10.37 1.80 -1.01
C ALA A 147 9.21 1.18 -0.21
N GLY A 148 9.51 0.46 0.87
CA GLY A 148 8.49 -0.11 1.77
C GLY A 148 7.62 0.95 2.43
N ILE A 149 8.21 2.06 2.89
CA ILE A 149 7.47 3.20 3.45
C ILE A 149 6.53 3.79 2.39
N LEU A 150 7.05 4.06 1.19
CA LEU A 150 6.29 4.64 0.08
C LEU A 150 5.13 3.74 -0.35
N ILE A 151 5.37 2.44 -0.54
CA ILE A 151 4.32 1.46 -0.90
C ILE A 151 3.26 1.41 0.19
N SER A 152 3.68 1.35 1.46
CA SER A 152 2.76 1.30 2.60
C SER A 152 1.82 2.49 2.63
N LYS A 153 2.32 3.66 2.18
CA LYS A 153 1.61 4.94 2.15
C LYS A 153 0.86 5.21 0.85
N GLY A 154 0.79 4.24 -0.04
CA GLY A 154 -0.06 4.30 -1.23
C GLY A 154 0.63 4.86 -2.46
N ALA A 155 1.97 4.80 -2.54
CA ALA A 155 2.65 5.08 -3.80
C ALA A 155 2.10 4.19 -4.92
N ASP A 156 2.00 4.76 -6.13
CA ASP A 156 1.53 4.02 -7.29
C ASP A 156 2.52 2.91 -7.67
N VAL A 157 2.10 1.67 -7.48
CA VAL A 157 2.90 0.47 -7.70
C VAL A 157 3.02 0.09 -9.18
N ASN A 158 2.23 0.71 -10.05
CA ASN A 158 2.22 0.50 -11.51
C ASN A 158 2.76 1.71 -12.28
N ALA A 159 3.22 2.75 -11.58
CA ALA A 159 3.89 3.88 -12.22
C ALA A 159 5.15 3.39 -12.97
N TYR A 160 5.47 4.03 -14.08
CA TYR A 160 6.59 3.62 -14.94
C TYR A 160 7.47 4.82 -15.29
N ASP A 161 8.75 4.55 -15.57
CA ASP A 161 9.67 5.56 -16.08
C ASP A 161 9.58 5.69 -17.61
N ARG A 162 10.39 6.60 -18.20
CA ARG A 162 10.44 6.79 -19.66
C ARG A 162 10.84 5.53 -20.46
N MET A 163 11.38 4.50 -19.81
CA MET A 163 11.73 3.22 -20.44
C MET A 163 10.59 2.19 -20.32
N GLY A 164 9.46 2.55 -19.71
CA GLY A 164 8.34 1.65 -19.45
C GLY A 164 8.62 0.66 -18.33
N VAL A 165 9.63 0.91 -17.48
CA VAL A 165 9.96 0.01 -16.38
C VAL A 165 9.05 0.31 -15.18
N THR A 166 8.27 -0.68 -14.76
CA THR A 166 7.46 -0.63 -13.54
C THR A 166 8.25 -1.11 -12.31
N PRO A 167 7.83 -0.77 -11.08
CA PRO A 167 8.41 -1.29 -9.84
C PRO A 167 8.58 -2.80 -9.84
N LEU A 168 7.54 -3.54 -10.27
CA LEU A 168 7.57 -5.01 -10.24
C LEU A 168 8.56 -5.58 -11.26
N LEU A 169 8.60 -5.05 -12.48
CA LEU A 169 9.61 -5.43 -13.48
C LEU A 169 11.03 -5.22 -12.94
N LEU A 170 11.28 -4.07 -12.32
CA LEU A 170 12.60 -3.72 -11.80
C LEU A 170 13.06 -4.66 -10.68
N VAL A 171 12.19 -4.95 -9.70
CA VAL A 171 12.59 -5.81 -8.57
C VAL A 171 12.75 -7.27 -8.96
N CYS A 172 12.00 -7.76 -9.96
CA CYS A 172 12.15 -9.13 -10.44
C CYS A 172 13.46 -9.32 -11.23
N GLY A 173 13.90 -8.30 -11.96
CA GLY A 173 15.13 -8.36 -12.76
C GLY A 173 16.44 -8.16 -11.98
N LYS A 174 16.40 -7.97 -10.66
CA LYS A 174 17.59 -7.71 -9.83
C LYS A 174 17.60 -8.56 -8.57
N GLN A 175 18.74 -9.19 -8.29
CA GLN A 175 18.95 -9.93 -7.04
C GLN A 175 19.54 -9.01 -5.96
N LEU A 176 18.68 -8.21 -5.31
CA LEU A 176 19.07 -7.33 -4.21
C LEU A 176 18.35 -7.71 -2.90
N SER A 177 19.02 -7.50 -1.76
CA SER A 177 18.45 -7.79 -0.45
C SER A 177 17.14 -7.01 -0.22
N GLY A 178 16.11 -7.70 0.27
CA GLY A 178 14.79 -7.13 0.53
C GLY A 178 13.86 -7.03 -0.69
N TYR A 179 14.32 -7.34 -1.91
CA TYR A 179 13.47 -7.22 -3.11
C TYR A 179 12.34 -8.24 -3.15
N LYS A 180 12.51 -9.40 -2.49
CA LYS A 180 11.42 -10.36 -2.27
C LYS A 180 10.27 -9.72 -1.50
N THR A 181 10.56 -9.13 -0.34
CA THR A 181 9.56 -8.45 0.49
C THR A 181 8.89 -7.31 -0.26
N ILE A 182 9.67 -6.53 -1.04
CA ILE A 182 9.11 -5.48 -1.88
C ILE A 182 8.19 -6.06 -2.97
N ALA A 183 8.58 -7.14 -3.65
CA ALA A 183 7.72 -7.79 -4.65
C ALA A 183 6.40 -8.27 -4.04
N GLU A 184 6.44 -8.87 -2.84
CA GLU A 184 5.24 -9.25 -2.08
C GLU A 184 4.34 -8.05 -1.80
N MET A 185 4.91 -6.94 -1.30
CA MET A 185 4.17 -5.71 -1.03
C MET A 185 3.55 -5.11 -2.31
N LEU A 186 4.30 -5.05 -3.41
CA LEU A 186 3.82 -4.55 -4.69
C LEU A 186 2.64 -5.37 -5.19
N ILE A 187 2.76 -6.71 -5.20
CA ILE A 187 1.68 -7.61 -5.65
C ILE A 187 0.44 -7.48 -4.75
N GLN A 188 0.63 -7.42 -3.42
CA GLN A 188 -0.48 -7.19 -2.47
C GLN A 188 -1.19 -5.86 -2.70
N ARG A 189 -0.47 -4.84 -3.20
CA ARG A 189 -1.01 -3.52 -3.56
C ARG A 189 -1.51 -3.43 -5.01
N GLY A 190 -1.61 -4.56 -5.72
CA GLY A 190 -2.21 -4.61 -7.06
C GLY A 190 -1.24 -4.31 -8.21
N ALA A 191 0.06 -4.58 -8.03
CA ALA A 191 0.99 -4.51 -9.14
C ALA A 191 0.66 -5.51 -10.25
N TYR A 192 0.74 -5.10 -11.51
CA TYR A 192 0.42 -5.95 -12.66
C TYR A 192 1.48 -7.02 -12.87
N VAL A 193 1.13 -8.27 -12.53
CA VAL A 193 2.02 -9.44 -12.57
C VAL A 193 2.49 -9.85 -13.97
N ASN A 194 1.81 -9.36 -15.02
CA ASN A 194 2.04 -9.75 -16.42
C ASN A 194 2.46 -8.57 -17.32
N ASP A 195 2.81 -7.42 -16.75
CA ASP A 195 3.36 -6.30 -17.51
C ASP A 195 4.61 -6.71 -18.28
N ARG A 196 4.91 -5.99 -19.34
CA ARG A 196 6.08 -6.27 -20.19
C ARG A 196 6.97 -5.05 -20.26
N ASP A 197 8.27 -5.27 -20.08
CA ASP A 197 9.27 -4.24 -20.36
C ASP A 197 9.41 -3.99 -21.88
N GLY A 198 10.25 -3.02 -22.28
CA GLY A 198 10.53 -2.73 -23.69
C GLY A 198 11.16 -3.90 -24.48
N LEU A 199 11.62 -4.94 -23.80
CA LEU A 199 12.13 -6.19 -24.39
C LEU A 199 11.06 -7.29 -24.46
N GLY A 200 9.83 -7.01 -24.01
CA GLY A 200 8.74 -7.97 -23.99
C GLY A 200 8.86 -9.01 -22.86
N LEU A 201 9.74 -8.79 -21.88
CA LEU A 201 9.94 -9.67 -20.73
C LEU A 201 8.91 -9.35 -19.64
N THR A 202 8.29 -10.40 -19.10
CA THR A 202 7.39 -10.30 -17.94
C THR A 202 8.17 -10.37 -16.63
N PRO A 203 7.59 -9.96 -15.48
CA PRO A 203 8.20 -10.17 -14.17
C PRO A 203 8.68 -11.62 -13.96
N LEU A 204 7.91 -12.62 -14.39
CA LEU A 204 8.30 -14.02 -14.28
C LEU A 204 9.56 -14.33 -15.08
N LEU A 205 9.64 -13.91 -16.34
CA LEU A 205 10.83 -14.13 -17.18
C LEU A 205 12.06 -13.40 -16.60
N LEU A 206 11.88 -12.20 -16.06
CA LEU A 206 12.94 -11.44 -15.41
C LEU A 206 13.44 -12.13 -14.14
N SER A 207 12.53 -12.65 -13.31
CA SER A 207 12.91 -13.37 -12.07
C SER A 207 13.70 -14.65 -12.34
N LEU A 208 13.30 -15.40 -13.36
CA LEU A 208 13.99 -16.62 -13.79
C LEU A 208 15.37 -16.31 -14.39
N SER A 209 15.49 -15.23 -15.18
CA SER A 209 16.76 -14.81 -15.77
C SER A 209 17.70 -14.18 -14.73
N GLY A 210 17.15 -13.51 -13.71
CA GLY A 210 17.88 -12.82 -12.65
C GLY A 210 18.21 -13.70 -11.44
N GLY A 211 17.76 -14.96 -11.42
CA GLY A 211 18.02 -15.90 -10.33
C GLY A 211 17.22 -15.63 -9.05
N THR A 212 16.11 -14.90 -9.12
CA THR A 212 15.23 -14.60 -7.97
C THR A 212 14.11 -15.65 -7.85
N SER A 213 14.52 -16.90 -7.63
CA SER A 213 13.67 -18.10 -7.58
C SER A 213 12.43 -17.96 -6.70
N GLU A 214 12.58 -17.37 -5.51
CA GLU A 214 11.47 -17.18 -4.57
C GLU A 214 10.44 -16.16 -5.08
N VAL A 215 10.88 -15.16 -5.83
CA VAL A 215 9.98 -14.18 -6.48
C VAL A 215 9.28 -14.83 -7.68
N ALA A 216 9.97 -15.72 -8.41
CA ALA A 216 9.36 -16.50 -9.48
C ALA A 216 8.21 -17.38 -8.95
N GLU A 217 8.43 -18.08 -7.83
CA GLU A 217 7.41 -18.88 -7.15
C GLU A 217 6.20 -18.03 -6.78
N LEU A 218 6.43 -16.92 -6.09
CA LEU A 218 5.40 -15.95 -5.73
C LEU A 218 4.59 -15.47 -6.93
N LEU A 219 5.26 -15.14 -8.05
CA LEU A 219 4.58 -14.70 -9.26
C LEU A 219 3.70 -15.80 -9.86
N ILE A 220 4.18 -17.05 -9.90
CA ILE A 220 3.43 -18.21 -10.37
C ILE A 220 2.18 -18.44 -9.51
N GLU A 221 2.29 -18.33 -8.19
CA GLU A 221 1.15 -18.42 -7.27
C GLU A 221 0.12 -17.30 -7.48
N ARG A 222 0.58 -16.13 -7.94
CA ARG A 222 -0.25 -14.94 -8.14
C ARG A 222 -0.74 -14.77 -9.57
N GLY A 223 -0.67 -15.82 -10.39
CA GLY A 223 -1.27 -15.86 -11.72
C GLY A 223 -0.40 -15.24 -12.82
N ALA A 224 0.92 -15.24 -12.66
CA ALA A 224 1.81 -14.92 -13.76
C ALA A 224 1.64 -15.90 -14.94
N ASP A 225 1.71 -15.37 -16.15
CA ASP A 225 1.62 -16.13 -17.40
C ASP A 225 2.88 -17.01 -17.56
N ILE A 226 2.72 -18.30 -17.26
CA ILE A 226 3.77 -19.31 -17.38
C ILE A 226 4.14 -19.65 -18.84
N PHE A 227 3.31 -19.26 -19.81
CA PHE A 227 3.54 -19.46 -21.24
C PHE A 227 4.20 -18.25 -21.90
N ALA A 228 4.47 -17.19 -21.13
CA ALA A 228 5.12 -16.00 -21.63
C ALA A 228 6.47 -16.34 -22.28
N ARG A 229 6.74 -15.70 -23.43
CA ARG A 229 8.03 -15.78 -24.12
C ARG A 229 8.62 -14.39 -24.28
N GLY A 230 9.94 -14.31 -24.08
CA GLY A 230 10.72 -13.11 -24.40
C GLY A 230 11.05 -13.02 -25.89
N LYS A 231 11.73 -11.95 -26.31
CA LYS A 231 12.19 -11.76 -27.70
C LYS A 231 13.12 -12.88 -28.21
N ASN A 232 13.85 -13.54 -27.31
CA ASN A 232 14.69 -14.71 -27.64
C ASN A 232 13.88 -16.02 -27.77
N ARG A 233 12.54 -15.96 -27.71
CA ARG A 233 11.59 -17.08 -27.77
C ARG A 233 11.75 -18.13 -26.66
N LYS A 234 12.58 -17.88 -25.65
CA LYS A 234 12.70 -18.74 -24.48
C LYS A 234 11.42 -18.65 -23.64
N SER A 235 10.87 -19.80 -23.32
CA SER A 235 9.75 -19.98 -22.39
C SER A 235 10.22 -19.75 -20.94
N ALA A 236 9.28 -19.57 -20.02
CA ALA A 236 9.59 -19.59 -18.59
C ALA A 236 10.21 -20.94 -18.18
N LEU A 237 9.72 -22.06 -18.73
CA LEU A 237 10.24 -23.39 -18.43
C LEU A 237 11.72 -23.54 -18.83
N ALA A 238 12.07 -23.21 -20.07
CA ALA A 238 13.44 -23.26 -20.55
C ALA A 238 14.38 -22.35 -19.73
N LEU A 239 13.90 -21.19 -19.27
CA LEU A 239 14.70 -20.33 -18.40
C LEU A 239 14.94 -20.97 -17.02
N ALA A 240 13.90 -21.56 -16.40
CA ALA A 240 14.00 -22.24 -15.12
C ALA A 240 14.95 -23.45 -15.17
N GLU A 241 14.88 -24.24 -16.24
CA GLU A 241 15.80 -25.37 -16.46
C GLU A 241 17.23 -24.89 -16.68
N SER A 242 17.43 -23.83 -17.48
CA SER A 242 18.77 -23.29 -17.75
C SER A 242 19.45 -22.66 -16.54
N SER A 243 18.68 -22.15 -15.57
CA SER A 243 19.20 -21.62 -14.31
C SER A 243 19.47 -22.69 -13.25
N GLY A 244 19.16 -23.96 -13.54
CA GLY A 244 19.32 -25.08 -12.61
C GLY A 244 18.29 -25.10 -11.49
N ASN A 245 17.22 -24.30 -11.59
CA ASN A 245 16.17 -24.22 -10.58
C ASN A 245 15.12 -25.31 -10.79
N THR A 246 15.44 -26.52 -10.34
CA THR A 246 14.60 -27.71 -10.49
C THR A 246 13.22 -27.53 -9.87
N HIS A 247 13.13 -26.90 -8.71
CA HIS A 247 11.86 -26.64 -8.02
C HIS A 247 10.89 -25.82 -8.88
N ILE A 248 11.35 -24.69 -9.45
CA ILE A 248 10.50 -23.87 -10.31
C ILE A 248 10.18 -24.57 -11.63
N ALA A 249 11.13 -25.31 -12.21
CA ALA A 249 10.86 -26.09 -13.42
C ALA A 249 9.78 -27.16 -13.18
N GLU A 250 9.83 -27.86 -12.06
CA GLU A 250 8.81 -28.82 -11.64
C GLU A 250 7.47 -28.15 -11.38
N LEU A 251 7.45 -27.00 -10.68
CA LEU A 251 6.25 -26.22 -10.44
C LEU A 251 5.58 -25.76 -11.76
N LEU A 252 6.38 -25.29 -12.72
CA LEU A 252 5.91 -24.88 -14.05
C LEU A 252 5.33 -26.07 -14.81
N LYS A 253 6.01 -27.23 -14.82
CA LYS A 253 5.51 -28.47 -15.44
C LYS A 253 4.20 -28.94 -14.79
N ALA A 254 4.11 -28.88 -13.46
CA ALA A 254 2.90 -29.24 -12.72
C ALA A 254 1.71 -28.34 -13.05
N LYS A 255 1.96 -27.07 -13.41
CA LYS A 255 0.93 -26.14 -13.93
C LYS A 255 0.73 -26.22 -15.45
N GLY A 256 1.36 -27.18 -16.12
CA GLY A 256 1.17 -27.45 -17.55
C GLY A 256 2.05 -26.62 -18.49
N ALA A 257 3.12 -25.98 -18.00
CA ALA A 257 4.07 -25.30 -18.89
C ALA A 257 4.79 -26.32 -19.79
N THR A 258 4.89 -25.98 -21.07
CA THR A 258 5.62 -26.75 -22.09
C THR A 258 6.48 -25.80 -22.94
N ASP A 259 7.54 -26.32 -23.54
CA ASP A 259 8.45 -25.56 -24.41
C ASP A 259 7.95 -25.34 -25.85
#